data_AF-A0AAV2MD01-F1
#
_entry.id   AF-A0AAV2MD01-F1
#
_cell.length_a   1.000
_cell.length_b   1.000
_cell.length_c   1.000
_cell.angle_alpha   90.00
_cell.angle_beta   90.00
_cell.angle_gamma   90.00
#
_symmetry.space_group_name_H-M   'P 1'
#
loop_
_entity.id
_entity.type
_entity.pdbx_description
1 polymer ?
#
loop_
_entity_poly.entity_id
_entity_poly.type
_entity_poly.pdbx_seq_one_letter_code
_entity_poly.pdbx_strand_id
1 'polypeptide(L)'
;MDYNKRSLKENHICLRHLKVQRLIHLGLQFAQPLETGIDMGDMKLYTFLLCFGFNYFNVFSQHSHLARYVVACSAHINSTRVLYDFDGDLILFVDFVNSDVIFTTPSFIHFDSSYFDNVFRNAWRARRTCLQTQLASILPGSKAPEVQDPPENILYPAEEVLLGIENRLVCFVNRFYPPVISVTWTKNNCPVSKGVTTSAYIPNKDTTFHCFSTLTFTPEQGDVYSCTVQHPALEEPTTRIWDVDVERHQDLAVDLYCGLGLTVAFVGVAIGTYLTIKKRYCH
;
A
#
# COMPACT_ATOMS: atom_id res chain seq x y z
N MET A 1 -32.69 -6.91 41.25
CA MET A 1 -33.75 -6.29 40.42
C MET A 1 -33.42 -4.82 40.26
N ASP A 2 -33.70 -4.36 39.06
CA ASP A 2 -33.65 -3.00 38.51
C ASP A 2 -32.34 -2.32 38.08
N TYR A 3 -32.37 -2.04 36.78
CA TYR A 3 -31.47 -1.36 35.87
C TYR A 3 -31.53 0.16 36.10
N ASN A 4 -30.41 0.88 36.04
CA ASN A 4 -30.45 2.19 35.37
C ASN A 4 -29.11 2.62 34.75
N LYS A 5 -29.22 3.08 33.51
CA LYS A 5 -28.18 3.43 32.55
C LYS A 5 -27.47 4.73 32.95
N ARG A 6 -26.15 4.81 32.74
CA ARG A 6 -25.46 6.09 32.53
C ARG A 6 -24.51 6.01 31.34
N SER A 7 -24.85 6.87 30.39
CA SER A 7 -24.28 7.09 29.07
C SER A 7 -22.80 7.45 29.11
N LEU A 8 -21.98 6.73 28.33
CA LEU A 8 -20.69 7.21 27.83
C LEU A 8 -20.96 8.38 26.87
N LYS A 9 -20.22 9.48 27.04
CA LYS A 9 -20.15 10.61 26.10
C LYS A 9 -18.99 10.34 25.15
N GLU A 10 -19.31 9.97 23.91
CA GLU A 10 -18.36 9.92 22.80
C GLU A 10 -18.15 11.34 22.26
N ASN A 11 -16.88 11.73 22.10
CA ASN A 11 -16.49 12.96 21.40
C ASN A 11 -16.75 12.77 19.89
N HIS A 12 -17.53 13.68 19.32
CA HIS A 12 -17.94 13.66 17.92
C HIS A 12 -16.77 13.90 16.96
N ILE A 13 -16.13 12.82 16.49
CA ILE A 13 -15.50 12.79 15.17
C ILE A 13 -16.59 12.37 14.19
N CYS A 14 -16.90 13.20 13.20
CA CYS A 14 -17.89 12.89 12.18
C CYS A 14 -17.31 11.88 11.16
N LEU A 15 -17.09 10.64 11.60
CA LEU A 15 -16.77 9.51 10.74
C LEU A 15 -18.08 9.05 10.08
N ARG A 16 -18.36 9.51 8.85
CA ARG A 16 -19.35 8.84 8.02
C ARG A 16 -18.76 7.52 7.53
N HIS A 17 -18.98 6.46 8.30
CA HIS A 17 -18.77 5.09 7.84
C HIS A 17 -19.77 4.76 6.74
N LEU A 18 -19.34 4.81 5.49
CA LEU A 18 -20.09 4.23 4.38
C LEU A 18 -19.80 2.73 4.32
N LYS A 19 -20.70 1.92 4.90
CA LYS A 19 -20.78 0.50 4.54
C LYS A 19 -21.33 0.42 3.11
N VAL A 20 -20.44 0.26 2.13
CA VAL A 20 -20.85 0.00 0.73
C VAL A 20 -21.27 -1.46 0.62
N GLN A 21 -22.49 -1.77 1.06
CA GLN A 21 -23.13 -3.08 0.84
C GLN A 21 -24.35 -2.98 -0.07
N ARG A 22 -24.64 -1.79 -0.62
CA ARG A 22 -25.79 -1.54 -1.51
C ARG A 22 -25.44 -0.53 -2.60
N LEU A 23 -24.72 -0.96 -3.64
CA LEU A 23 -24.62 -0.18 -4.88
C LEU A 23 -24.33 -0.98 -6.16
N ILE A 24 -24.48 -2.32 -6.14
CA ILE A 24 -24.37 -3.16 -7.35
C ILE A 24 -25.76 -3.61 -7.86
N HIS A 25 -26.85 -3.20 -7.20
CA HIS A 25 -28.21 -3.66 -7.56
C HIS A 25 -28.90 -2.90 -8.71
N LEU A 26 -28.25 -1.94 -9.37
CA LEU A 26 -28.86 -1.18 -10.48
C LEU A 26 -28.27 -1.46 -11.88
N GLY A 27 -27.31 -2.37 -12.02
CA GLY A 27 -26.67 -2.70 -13.30
C GLY A 27 -27.22 -3.94 -14.04
N LEU A 28 -28.13 -4.69 -13.43
CA LEU A 28 -28.65 -5.95 -13.99
C LEU A 28 -30.18 -5.92 -14.06
N GLN A 29 -30.71 -5.06 -14.92
CA GLN A 29 -32.14 -5.10 -15.29
C GLN A 29 -32.39 -5.24 -16.80
N PHE A 30 -31.34 -5.52 -17.58
CA PHE A 30 -31.45 -5.85 -19.01
C PHE A 30 -30.75 -7.17 -19.32
N ALA A 31 -31.39 -8.28 -18.95
CA ALA A 31 -31.17 -9.57 -19.57
C ALA A 31 -32.44 -10.41 -19.41
N GLN A 32 -33.49 -10.07 -20.17
CA GLN A 32 -34.54 -11.06 -20.45
C GLN A 32 -34.01 -12.02 -21.52
N PRO A 33 -34.14 -13.34 -21.34
CA PRO A 33 -33.73 -14.31 -22.34
C PRO A 33 -34.76 -14.33 -23.47
N LEU A 34 -34.33 -14.04 -24.71
CA LEU A 34 -35.13 -14.35 -25.89
C LEU A 34 -34.85 -15.81 -26.28
N GLU A 35 -35.87 -16.65 -26.18
CA GLU A 35 -35.86 -18.04 -26.63
C GLU A 35 -35.71 -18.11 -28.16
N THR A 36 -34.64 -18.72 -28.66
CA THR A 36 -34.66 -19.44 -29.94
C THR A 36 -33.77 -20.68 -29.84
N GLY A 37 -34.35 -21.82 -30.21
CA GLY A 37 -33.78 -23.16 -30.02
C GLY A 37 -32.52 -23.41 -30.83
N ILE A 38 -31.55 -24.06 -30.19
CA ILE A 38 -30.39 -24.65 -30.85
C ILE A 38 -30.34 -26.12 -30.43
N ASP A 39 -30.34 -26.98 -31.44
CA ASP A 39 -30.38 -28.43 -31.39
C ASP A 39 -29.16 -29.02 -30.65
N MET A 40 -29.42 -30.08 -29.88
CA MET A 40 -28.51 -30.65 -28.89
C MET A 40 -27.74 -31.82 -29.50
N GLY A 41 -26.56 -31.53 -30.05
CA GLY A 41 -25.61 -32.54 -30.53
C GLY A 41 -24.23 -32.33 -29.90
N ASP A 42 -23.91 -33.21 -28.95
CA ASP A 42 -22.59 -33.60 -28.43
C ASP A 42 -21.49 -32.53 -28.29
N MET A 43 -21.09 -32.28 -27.03
CA MET A 43 -19.95 -31.46 -26.55
C MET A 43 -20.32 -30.11 -25.91
N LYS A 44 -21.32 -30.04 -25.01
CA LYS A 44 -21.48 -28.84 -24.14
C LYS A 44 -21.91 -29.08 -22.70
N LEU A 45 -22.06 -30.31 -22.17
CA LEU A 45 -22.38 -30.47 -20.74
C LEU A 45 -21.22 -30.02 -19.84
N TYR A 46 -19.98 -30.36 -20.20
CA TYR A 46 -18.78 -29.96 -19.46
C TYR A 46 -18.50 -28.46 -19.58
N THR A 47 -18.73 -27.88 -20.75
CA THR A 47 -18.60 -26.42 -20.99
C THR A 47 -19.69 -25.65 -20.27
N PHE A 48 -20.93 -26.17 -20.24
CA PHE A 48 -22.04 -25.54 -19.51
C PHE A 48 -21.85 -25.65 -17.99
N LEU A 49 -21.33 -26.77 -17.48
CA LEU A 49 -20.95 -26.95 -16.07
C LEU A 49 -19.71 -26.14 -15.68
N LEU A 50 -18.74 -25.96 -16.57
CA LEU A 50 -17.60 -25.05 -16.37
C LEU A 50 -18.06 -23.59 -16.38
N CYS A 51 -18.95 -23.19 -17.29
CA CYS A 51 -19.53 -21.86 -17.31
C CYS A 51 -20.42 -21.60 -16.09
N PHE A 52 -21.26 -22.56 -15.67
CA PHE A 52 -22.05 -22.44 -14.44
C PHE A 52 -21.17 -22.49 -13.20
N GLY A 53 -20.10 -23.29 -13.18
CA GLY A 53 -19.10 -23.33 -12.10
C GLY A 53 -18.34 -22.01 -11.98
N PHE A 54 -17.86 -21.44 -13.09
CA PHE A 54 -17.22 -20.12 -13.11
C PHE A 54 -18.18 -18.99 -12.70
N ASN A 55 -19.48 -19.10 -13.04
CA ASN A 55 -20.50 -18.15 -12.57
C ASN A 55 -20.95 -18.41 -11.11
N TYR A 56 -20.81 -19.63 -10.59
CA TYR A 56 -21.06 -19.97 -9.17
C TYR A 56 -19.91 -19.51 -8.28
N PHE A 57 -18.69 -19.49 -8.81
CA PHE A 57 -17.54 -18.78 -8.25
C PHE A 57 -17.55 -17.29 -8.64
N ASN A 58 -18.71 -16.63 -8.58
CA ASN A 58 -18.71 -15.26 -8.10
C ASN A 58 -18.31 -15.34 -6.62
N VAL A 59 -17.00 -15.41 -6.39
CA VAL A 59 -16.42 -15.11 -5.08
C VAL A 59 -16.73 -13.63 -4.84
N PHE A 60 -17.94 -13.36 -4.35
CA PHE A 60 -18.14 -12.19 -3.53
C PHE A 60 -17.07 -12.29 -2.44
N SER A 61 -16.10 -11.39 -2.48
CA SER A 61 -15.20 -11.16 -1.36
C SER A 61 -16.07 -11.07 -0.11
N GLN A 62 -15.99 -12.08 0.76
CA GLN A 62 -16.61 -12.05 2.09
C GLN A 62 -15.89 -11.05 3.01
N HIS A 63 -14.86 -10.36 2.52
CA HIS A 63 -14.13 -9.36 3.26
C HIS A 63 -14.83 -8.01 3.15
N SER A 64 -15.15 -7.43 4.30
CA SER A 64 -15.64 -6.06 4.37
C SER A 64 -14.50 -5.12 3.99
N HIS A 65 -14.69 -4.38 2.90
CA HIS A 65 -13.78 -3.31 2.50
C HIS A 65 -14.12 -2.01 3.24
N LEU A 66 -13.10 -1.24 3.60
CA LEU A 66 -13.20 0.04 4.28
C LEU A 66 -12.73 1.17 3.36
N ALA A 67 -13.67 1.96 2.85
CA ALA A 67 -13.38 3.21 2.18
C ALA A 67 -13.50 4.38 3.17
N ARG A 68 -12.46 5.21 3.28
CA ARG A 68 -12.41 6.37 4.18
C ARG A 68 -12.13 7.64 3.39
N TYR A 69 -12.92 8.66 3.66
CA TYR A 69 -12.68 10.03 3.23
C TYR A 69 -12.24 10.85 4.45
N VAL A 70 -10.99 11.29 4.47
CA VAL A 70 -10.39 11.95 5.63
C VAL A 70 -10.13 13.41 5.31
N VAL A 71 -10.59 14.28 6.20
CA VAL A 71 -10.36 15.73 6.17
C VAL A 71 -9.66 16.09 7.48
N ALA A 72 -8.41 16.51 7.38
CA ALA A 72 -7.60 16.89 8.54
C ALA A 72 -7.12 18.33 8.36
N CYS A 73 -7.30 19.18 9.37
CA CYS A 73 -6.77 20.53 9.41
C CYS A 73 -5.98 20.75 10.70
N SER A 74 -4.85 21.44 10.59
CA SER A 74 -4.04 21.87 11.72
C SER A 74 -3.95 23.39 11.74
N ALA A 75 -3.88 23.96 12.95
CA ALA A 75 -3.72 25.40 13.16
C ALA A 75 -2.25 25.82 13.03
N HIS A 76 -1.31 24.89 13.24
CA HIS A 76 0.13 25.18 13.27
C HIS A 76 0.75 25.33 11.89
N ILE A 77 0.16 24.69 10.89
CA ILE A 77 0.58 24.73 9.50
C ILE A 77 -0.73 24.81 8.73
N ASN A 78 -0.85 25.72 7.75
CA ASN A 78 -2.00 25.82 6.84
C ASN A 78 -2.26 24.53 6.01
N SER A 79 -1.75 23.38 6.45
CA SER A 79 -1.93 22.03 5.94
C SER A 79 -3.33 21.54 6.30
N THR A 80 -4.28 21.83 5.42
CA THR A 80 -5.46 21.00 5.30
C THR A 80 -5.15 19.86 4.36
N ARG A 81 -5.49 18.63 4.76
CA ARG A 81 -5.33 17.43 3.95
C ARG A 81 -6.69 16.82 3.70
N VAL A 82 -6.95 16.50 2.45
CA VAL A 82 -8.13 15.76 2.02
C VAL A 82 -7.64 14.57 1.22
N LEU A 83 -7.97 13.38 1.68
CA LEU A 83 -7.51 12.13 1.10
C LEU A 83 -8.61 11.08 1.12
N TYR A 84 -8.46 10.11 0.23
CA TYR A 84 -9.33 8.95 0.14
C TYR A 84 -8.46 7.71 0.20
N ASP A 85 -8.75 6.83 1.16
CA ASP A 85 -8.09 5.54 1.30
C ASP A 85 -9.10 4.39 1.18
N PHE A 86 -8.62 3.26 0.65
CA PHE A 86 -9.37 2.02 0.49
C PHE A 86 -8.56 0.89 1.14
N ASP A 87 -9.12 0.27 2.17
CA ASP A 87 -8.47 -0.77 2.97
C ASP A 87 -7.12 -0.37 3.62
N GLY A 88 -6.86 0.93 3.74
CA GLY A 88 -5.60 1.47 4.26
C GLY A 88 -4.65 1.95 3.17
N ASP A 89 -4.91 1.61 1.90
CA ASP A 89 -4.13 2.11 0.77
C ASP A 89 -4.64 3.46 0.31
N LEU A 90 -3.73 4.43 0.19
CA LEU A 90 -4.06 5.73 -0.37
C LEU A 90 -4.46 5.56 -1.84
N ILE A 91 -5.65 6.03 -2.20
CA ILE A 91 -6.14 5.99 -3.58
C ILE A 91 -5.93 7.35 -4.24
N LEU A 92 -6.28 8.43 -3.53
CA LEU A 92 -6.07 9.79 -3.99
C LEU A 92 -5.89 10.76 -2.84
N PHE A 93 -5.24 11.87 -3.12
CA PHE A 93 -5.18 13.03 -2.24
C PHE A 93 -5.28 14.32 -3.06
N VAL A 94 -5.75 15.38 -2.40
CA VAL A 94 -5.93 16.69 -3.06
C VAL A 94 -4.72 17.57 -2.82
N ASP A 95 -4.08 17.98 -3.91
CA ASP A 95 -3.07 19.02 -3.89
C ASP A 95 -3.73 20.39 -4.04
N PHE A 96 -3.92 21.06 -2.92
CA PHE A 96 -4.51 22.40 -2.92
C PHE A 96 -3.59 23.49 -3.47
N VAL A 97 -2.28 23.25 -3.56
CA VAL A 97 -1.30 24.23 -4.09
C VAL A 97 -1.39 24.23 -5.61
N ASN A 98 -1.31 23.05 -6.21
CA ASN A 98 -1.38 22.87 -7.66
C ASN A 98 -2.82 22.80 -8.20
N SER A 99 -3.82 22.81 -7.31
CA SER A 99 -5.24 22.70 -7.63
C SER A 99 -5.60 21.43 -8.41
N ASP A 100 -5.06 20.30 -7.93
CA ASP A 100 -5.17 19.01 -8.63
C ASP A 100 -5.55 17.86 -7.68
N VAL A 101 -6.02 16.75 -8.25
CA VAL A 101 -6.31 15.50 -7.56
C VAL A 101 -5.30 14.45 -7.99
N ILE A 102 -4.42 14.07 -7.07
CA ILE A 102 -3.34 13.13 -7.35
C ILE A 102 -3.79 11.72 -7.00
N PHE A 103 -3.77 10.83 -7.99
CA PHE A 103 -4.03 9.41 -7.81
C PHE A 103 -2.73 8.66 -7.54
N THR A 104 -2.76 7.79 -6.53
CA THR A 104 -1.61 6.95 -6.15
C THR A 104 -1.77 5.51 -6.61
N THR A 105 -2.88 5.18 -7.26
CA THR A 105 -3.14 3.86 -7.84
C THR A 105 -2.27 3.60 -9.07
N PRO A 106 -1.98 2.32 -9.39
CA PRO A 106 -1.32 1.95 -10.63
C PRO A 106 -2.05 2.47 -11.88
N SER A 107 -1.29 2.71 -12.95
CA SER A 107 -1.79 3.30 -14.21
C SER A 107 -2.86 2.48 -14.92
N PHE A 108 -2.95 1.18 -14.65
CA PHE A 108 -3.99 0.31 -15.20
C PHE A 108 -5.37 0.52 -14.55
N ILE A 109 -5.43 1.20 -13.39
CA ILE A 109 -6.69 1.60 -12.77
C ILE A 109 -7.08 2.95 -13.35
N HIS A 110 -7.90 2.92 -14.41
CA HIS A 110 -8.41 4.12 -15.04
C HIS A 110 -9.64 4.65 -14.30
N PHE A 111 -9.50 5.82 -13.70
CA PHE A 111 -10.62 6.55 -13.14
C PHE A 111 -11.13 7.60 -14.13
N ASP A 112 -12.45 7.66 -14.34
CA ASP A 112 -13.08 8.64 -15.22
C ASP A 112 -13.01 10.05 -14.62
N SER A 113 -12.28 10.96 -15.29
CA SER A 113 -12.06 12.34 -14.86
C SER A 113 -13.35 13.12 -14.59
N SER A 114 -14.46 12.77 -15.26
CA SER A 114 -15.77 13.42 -15.09
C SER A 114 -16.38 13.23 -13.69
N TYR A 115 -15.96 12.20 -12.96
CA TYR A 115 -16.40 11.97 -11.57
C TYR A 115 -15.68 12.89 -10.56
N PHE A 116 -14.55 13.51 -10.95
CA PHE A 116 -13.62 14.17 -10.02
C PHE A 116 -13.75 15.69 -9.91
N ASP A 117 -14.41 16.39 -10.83
CA ASP A 117 -14.75 17.81 -10.68
C ASP A 117 -15.52 18.07 -9.37
N ASN A 118 -16.35 17.11 -8.99
CA ASN A 118 -17.07 17.13 -7.72
C ASN A 118 -16.14 16.88 -6.53
N VAL A 119 -15.09 16.06 -6.69
CA VAL A 119 -14.14 15.72 -5.62
C VAL A 119 -13.32 16.94 -5.22
N PHE A 120 -12.72 17.64 -6.17
CA PHE A 120 -11.94 18.84 -5.87
C PHE A 120 -12.81 19.93 -5.22
N ARG A 121 -14.01 20.17 -5.76
CA ARG A 121 -14.97 21.13 -5.19
C ARG A 121 -15.40 20.76 -3.77
N ASN A 122 -15.68 19.49 -3.51
CA ASN A 122 -16.05 19.00 -2.19
C ASN A 122 -14.88 19.09 -1.20
N ALA A 123 -13.67 18.80 -1.65
CA ALA A 123 -12.45 18.96 -0.84
C ALA A 123 -12.24 20.42 -0.42
N TRP A 124 -12.46 21.39 -1.31
CA TRP A 124 -12.41 22.81 -0.96
C TRP A 124 -13.46 23.22 0.06
N ARG A 125 -14.70 22.72 -0.06
CA ARG A 125 -15.76 22.96 0.93
C ARG A 125 -15.37 22.37 2.28
N ALA A 126 -14.94 21.11 2.29
CA ALA A 126 -14.50 20.42 3.50
C ALA A 126 -13.33 21.13 4.18
N ARG A 127 -12.36 21.62 3.39
CA ARG A 127 -11.24 22.43 3.88
C ARG A 127 -11.73 23.69 4.62
N ARG A 128 -12.62 24.46 4.01
CA ARG A 128 -13.18 25.67 4.64
C ARG A 128 -13.91 25.34 5.93
N THR A 129 -14.75 24.32 5.91
CA THR A 129 -15.51 23.89 7.10
C THR A 129 -14.57 23.44 8.22
N CYS A 130 -13.55 22.62 7.91
CA CYS A 130 -12.58 22.13 8.91
C CYS A 130 -11.86 23.30 9.60
N LEU A 131 -11.32 24.23 8.83
CA LEU A 131 -10.62 25.40 9.36
C LEU A 131 -11.55 26.28 10.20
N GLN A 132 -12.79 26.49 9.77
CA GLN A 132 -13.79 27.25 10.53
C GLN A 132 -14.12 26.57 11.87
N THR A 133 -14.35 25.26 11.86
CA THR A 133 -14.63 24.50 13.10
C THR A 133 -13.44 24.49 14.05
N GLN A 134 -12.22 24.44 13.53
CA GLN A 134 -11.00 24.50 14.32
C GLN A 134 -10.81 25.88 14.98
N LEU A 135 -11.05 26.97 14.24
CA LEU A 135 -10.99 28.31 14.81
C LEU A 135 -12.06 28.51 15.90
N ALA A 136 -13.24 27.92 15.73
CA ALA A 136 -14.33 27.99 16.71
C ALA A 136 -14.06 27.14 17.98
N SER A 137 -13.26 26.06 17.88
CA SER A 137 -12.92 25.20 19.01
C SER A 137 -11.77 25.70 19.87
N ILE A 138 -11.01 26.69 19.41
CA ILE A 138 -10.00 27.40 20.22
C ILE A 138 -10.73 28.40 21.13
N LEU A 139 -11.33 27.90 22.22
CA LEU A 139 -11.82 28.77 23.29
C LEU A 139 -10.62 29.41 24.02
N PRO A 140 -10.68 30.72 24.36
CA PRO A 140 -9.65 31.35 25.16
C PRO A 140 -9.64 30.72 26.56
N GLY A 141 -8.63 29.89 26.86
CA GLY A 141 -8.35 29.39 28.22
C GLY A 141 -8.31 27.88 28.41
N SER A 142 -8.60 27.05 27.41
CA SER A 142 -8.50 25.59 27.53
C SER A 142 -7.68 24.97 26.39
N LYS A 143 -6.36 25.16 26.41
CA LYS A 143 -5.46 24.31 25.62
C LYS A 143 -5.14 23.09 26.47
N ALA A 144 -5.88 22.00 26.27
CA ALA A 144 -5.32 20.70 26.62
C ALA A 144 -4.00 20.53 25.84
N PRO A 145 -2.95 19.94 26.43
CA PRO A 145 -1.74 19.62 25.68
C PRO A 145 -2.11 18.84 24.42
N GLU A 146 -1.53 19.20 23.28
CA GLU A 146 -1.68 18.41 22.06
C GLU A 146 -1.12 17.01 22.33
N VAL A 147 -1.93 15.98 22.10
CA VAL A 147 -1.45 14.59 22.18
C VAL A 147 -0.32 14.43 21.17
N GLN A 148 0.73 13.74 21.56
CA GLN A 148 1.92 13.56 20.74
C GLN A 148 2.32 12.09 20.77
N ASP A 149 2.45 11.51 19.59
CA ASP A 149 2.86 10.12 19.38
C ASP A 149 4.16 10.13 18.55
N PRO A 150 5.25 9.54 19.09
CA PRO A 150 6.54 9.54 18.41
C PRO A 150 6.56 8.57 17.20
N PRO A 151 7.20 8.96 16.08
CA PRO A 151 7.32 8.10 14.91
C PRO A 151 8.20 6.88 15.18
N GLU A 152 7.85 5.78 14.53
CA GLU A 152 8.75 4.67 14.25
C GLU A 152 9.16 4.73 12.77
N ASN A 153 10.44 4.51 12.45
CA ASN A 153 10.88 4.39 11.08
C ASN A 153 11.71 3.15 10.80
N ILE A 154 11.56 2.63 9.58
CA ILE A 154 12.34 1.53 9.01
C ILE A 154 12.90 1.98 7.66
N LEU A 155 14.05 1.42 7.30
CA LEU A 155 14.78 1.75 6.07
C LEU A 155 15.07 0.46 5.30
N TYR A 156 14.64 0.38 4.05
CA TYR A 156 14.78 -0.83 3.23
C TYR A 156 14.78 -0.51 1.73
N PRO A 157 15.46 -1.29 0.88
CA PRO A 157 15.41 -1.12 -0.57
C PRO A 157 14.06 -1.60 -1.12
N ALA A 158 13.55 -0.95 -2.16
CA ALA A 158 12.27 -1.30 -2.78
C ALA A 158 12.35 -2.63 -3.53
N GLU A 159 13.50 -2.93 -4.11
CA GLU A 159 13.80 -4.13 -4.88
C GLU A 159 15.12 -4.75 -4.42
N GLU A 160 15.42 -5.96 -4.88
CA GLU A 160 16.72 -6.59 -4.64
C GLU A 160 17.87 -5.70 -5.13
N VAL A 161 18.95 -5.63 -4.35
CA VAL A 161 20.03 -4.68 -4.59
C VAL A 161 21.06 -5.28 -5.52
N LEU A 162 21.10 -4.76 -6.75
CA LEU A 162 22.09 -5.11 -7.77
C LEU A 162 23.02 -3.92 -7.99
N LEU A 163 24.33 -4.12 -7.77
CA LEU A 163 25.33 -3.07 -7.91
C LEU A 163 25.28 -2.43 -9.31
N GLY A 164 25.31 -1.10 -9.37
CA GLY A 164 25.28 -0.35 -10.63
C GLY A 164 23.91 -0.27 -11.32
N ILE A 165 22.87 -0.92 -10.79
CA ILE A 165 21.50 -0.84 -11.31
C ILE A 165 20.67 0.09 -10.41
N GLU A 166 19.96 1.05 -11.01
CA GLU A 166 19.12 1.99 -10.27
C GLU A 166 18.08 1.25 -9.41
N ASN A 167 17.94 1.67 -8.15
CA ASN A 167 16.96 1.18 -7.20
C ASN A 167 16.41 2.37 -6.37
N ARG A 168 15.45 2.11 -5.50
CA ARG A 168 14.83 3.11 -4.62
C ARG A 168 14.94 2.66 -3.18
N LEU A 169 15.57 3.46 -2.34
CA LEU A 169 15.62 3.23 -0.90
C LEU A 169 14.38 3.87 -0.25
N VAL A 170 13.69 3.14 0.61
CA VAL A 170 12.41 3.53 1.21
C VAL A 170 12.58 3.70 2.71
N CYS A 171 12.30 4.90 3.21
CA CYS A 171 12.15 5.19 4.63
C CYS A 171 10.66 5.28 4.94
N PHE A 172 10.11 4.20 5.51
CA PHE A 172 8.73 4.16 5.99
C PHE A 172 8.70 4.73 7.40
N VAL A 173 7.90 5.79 7.60
CA VAL A 173 7.72 6.48 8.88
C VAL A 173 6.27 6.30 9.30
N ASN A 174 6.03 5.76 10.49
CA ASN A 174 4.71 5.33 10.96
C ASN A 174 4.44 5.81 12.40
N ARG A 175 3.18 5.73 12.82
CA ARG A 175 2.70 6.01 14.18
C ARG A 175 2.96 7.42 14.71
N PHE A 176 3.10 8.41 13.83
CA PHE A 176 3.37 9.77 14.27
C PHE A 176 2.10 10.62 14.39
N TYR A 177 2.06 11.44 15.43
CA TYR A 177 1.09 12.52 15.60
C TYR A 177 1.71 13.65 16.43
N PRO A 178 1.57 14.94 16.08
CA PRO A 178 0.79 15.49 14.97
C PRO A 178 1.39 15.16 13.59
N PRO A 179 0.62 15.38 12.50
CA PRO A 179 1.05 15.07 11.14
C PRO A 179 1.99 16.17 10.60
N VAL A 180 3.16 16.29 11.22
CA VAL A 180 4.23 17.26 10.94
C VAL A 180 5.58 16.56 11.16
N ILE A 181 6.26 16.18 10.08
CA ILE A 181 7.59 15.57 10.14
C ILE A 181 8.56 16.26 9.17
N SER A 182 9.85 16.16 9.47
CA SER A 182 10.92 16.45 8.51
C SER A 182 11.75 15.18 8.31
N VAL A 183 11.94 14.79 7.06
CA VAL A 183 12.76 13.63 6.69
C VAL A 183 13.95 14.12 5.86
N THR A 184 15.15 13.77 6.30
CA THR A 184 16.40 14.14 5.62
C THR A 184 17.22 12.91 5.31
N TRP A 185 17.97 12.97 4.21
CA TRP A 185 18.74 11.84 3.70
C TRP A 185 20.22 12.18 3.63
N THR A 186 21.08 11.19 3.89
CA THR A 186 22.51 11.29 3.59
C THR A 186 23.01 10.06 2.84
N LYS A 187 24.06 10.26 2.04
CA LYS A 187 24.90 9.23 1.44
C LYS A 187 26.32 9.47 1.93
N ASN A 188 26.95 8.50 2.58
CA ASN A 188 28.31 8.59 3.12
C ASN A 188 28.51 9.84 3.99
N ASN A 189 27.55 10.12 4.87
CA ASN A 189 27.45 11.31 5.72
C ASN A 189 27.28 12.66 4.99
N CYS A 190 27.16 12.66 3.66
CA CYS A 190 26.88 13.85 2.87
C CYS A 190 25.36 14.00 2.63
N PRO A 191 24.74 15.16 2.89
CA PRO A 191 23.32 15.38 2.63
C PRO A 191 22.96 15.16 1.15
N VAL A 192 21.84 14.48 0.90
CA VAL A 192 21.30 14.28 -0.45
C VAL A 192 19.83 14.71 -0.51
N SER A 193 19.49 15.46 -1.55
CA SER A 193 18.12 15.92 -1.82
C SER A 193 17.63 15.57 -3.23
N LYS A 194 18.55 15.35 -4.17
CA LYS A 194 18.21 14.92 -5.53
C LYS A 194 17.67 13.49 -5.50
N GLY A 195 16.54 13.25 -6.18
CA GLY A 195 15.88 11.95 -6.21
C GLY A 195 15.10 11.61 -4.94
N VAL A 196 15.01 12.54 -3.98
CA VAL A 196 14.19 12.37 -2.77
C VAL A 196 12.75 12.77 -3.08
N THR A 197 11.80 11.89 -2.78
CA THR A 197 10.37 12.19 -2.81
C THR A 197 9.71 11.76 -1.51
N THR A 198 8.70 12.48 -1.03
CA THR A 198 7.95 12.10 0.17
C THR A 198 6.47 12.06 -0.17
N SER A 199 5.80 10.98 0.22
CA SER A 199 4.38 10.78 -0.02
C SER A 199 3.53 11.74 0.81
N ALA A 200 2.24 11.82 0.47
CA ALA A 200 1.25 12.37 1.39
C ALA A 200 1.21 11.56 2.70
N TYR A 201 0.70 12.19 3.77
CA TYR A 201 0.51 11.53 5.06
C TYR A 201 -0.81 10.77 5.07
N ILE A 202 -0.76 9.50 5.43
CA ILE A 202 -1.87 8.57 5.35
C ILE A 202 -2.31 8.24 6.78
N PRO A 203 -3.61 8.36 7.11
CA PRO A 203 -4.10 8.15 8.45
C PRO A 203 -4.24 6.66 8.77
N ASN A 204 -3.70 6.26 9.92
CA ASN A 204 -3.86 4.94 10.49
C ASN A 204 -5.23 4.77 11.15
N LYS A 205 -5.55 3.53 11.54
CA LYS A 205 -6.79 3.20 12.27
C LYS A 205 -6.78 3.73 13.70
N ASP A 206 -5.61 3.93 14.28
CA ASP A 206 -5.36 4.39 15.65
C ASP A 206 -5.24 5.92 15.77
N THR A 207 -5.65 6.67 14.74
CA THR A 207 -5.60 8.14 14.63
C THR A 207 -4.21 8.76 14.42
N THR A 208 -3.15 7.95 14.38
CA THR A 208 -1.80 8.38 13.97
C THR A 208 -1.68 8.46 12.44
N PHE A 209 -0.51 8.85 11.94
CA PHE A 209 -0.21 8.95 10.51
C PHE A 209 1.03 8.12 10.14
N HIS A 210 1.11 7.79 8.86
CA HIS A 210 2.31 7.24 8.22
C HIS A 210 2.61 7.93 6.89
N CYS A 211 3.84 7.81 6.42
CA CYS A 211 4.26 8.24 5.09
C CYS A 211 5.50 7.48 4.62
N PHE A 212 5.82 7.64 3.34
CA PHE A 212 7.01 7.08 2.72
C PHE A 212 7.88 8.23 2.22
N SER A 213 9.12 8.29 2.68
CA SER A 213 10.16 9.05 1.99
C SER A 213 11.00 8.07 1.17
N THR A 214 11.30 8.41 -0.07
CA THR A 214 12.08 7.54 -0.96
C THR A 214 13.22 8.29 -1.59
N LEU A 215 14.35 7.61 -1.78
CA LEU A 215 15.54 8.11 -2.45
C LEU A 215 15.87 7.20 -3.63
N THR A 216 15.79 7.72 -4.86
CA THR A 216 16.34 7.03 -6.04
C THR A 216 17.87 7.05 -5.97
N PHE A 217 18.50 5.89 -6.08
CA PHE A 217 19.95 5.74 -5.98
C PHE A 217 20.47 4.62 -6.88
N THR A 218 21.77 4.66 -7.16
CA THR A 218 22.49 3.56 -7.79
C THR A 218 23.45 3.00 -6.73
N PRO A 219 23.27 1.74 -6.28
CA PRO A 219 24.07 1.15 -5.22
C PRO A 219 25.51 0.89 -5.68
N GLU A 220 26.48 1.33 -4.88
CA GLU A 220 27.88 0.93 -4.99
C GLU A 220 28.29 0.22 -3.69
N GLN A 221 29.15 -0.80 -3.80
CA GLN A 221 29.58 -1.58 -2.63
C GLN A 221 30.21 -0.67 -1.57
N GLY A 222 29.76 -0.79 -0.32
CA GLY A 222 30.26 -0.01 0.81
C GLY A 222 29.64 1.39 0.95
N ASP A 223 28.70 1.78 0.08
CA ASP A 223 27.90 2.97 0.30
C ASP A 223 27.07 2.84 1.58
N VAL A 224 26.93 3.93 2.32
CA VAL A 224 26.12 4.01 3.54
C VAL A 224 25.10 5.11 3.37
N TYR A 225 23.83 4.75 3.44
CA TYR A 225 22.71 5.68 3.38
C TYR A 225 22.09 5.85 4.76
N SER A 226 21.53 7.03 5.03
CA SER A 226 20.73 7.23 6.23
C SER A 226 19.49 8.07 5.97
N CYS A 227 18.43 7.75 6.71
CA CYS A 227 17.19 8.51 6.81
C CYS A 227 17.03 9.02 8.23
N THR A 228 16.98 10.34 8.40
CA THR A 228 16.80 11.01 9.70
C THR A 228 15.44 11.67 9.76
N VAL A 229 14.65 11.30 10.77
CA VAL A 229 13.29 11.80 11.02
C VAL A 229 13.29 12.75 12.20
N GLN A 230 12.74 13.93 12.01
CA GLN A 230 12.46 14.91 13.07
C GLN A 230 10.95 15.03 13.26
N HIS A 231 10.51 15.06 14.51
CA HIS A 231 9.10 15.17 14.88
C HIS A 231 8.98 15.79 16.29
N PRO A 232 7.94 16.60 16.59
CA PRO A 232 7.80 17.27 17.88
C PRO A 232 7.72 16.34 19.11
N ALA A 233 7.30 15.09 18.93
CA ALA A 233 7.21 14.09 19.99
C ALA A 233 8.56 13.39 20.28
N LEU A 234 9.61 13.70 19.51
CA LEU A 234 10.96 13.20 19.73
C LEU A 234 11.82 14.25 20.44
N GLU A 235 12.53 13.83 21.49
CA GLU A 235 13.57 14.66 22.11
C GLU A 235 14.76 14.87 21.16
N GLU A 236 15.15 13.81 20.45
CA GLU A 236 16.22 13.83 19.45
C GLU A 236 15.76 13.19 18.13
N PRO A 237 16.27 13.64 16.96
CA PRO A 237 15.95 13.04 15.67
C PRO A 237 16.29 11.54 15.65
N THR A 238 15.42 10.72 15.04
CA THR A 238 15.67 9.29 14.89
C THR A 238 16.30 9.01 13.53
N THR A 239 17.49 8.42 13.51
CA THR A 239 18.21 8.06 12.28
C THR A 239 18.24 6.55 12.07
N ARG A 240 17.91 6.12 10.85
CA ARG A 240 18.14 4.74 10.37
C ARG A 240 19.24 4.74 9.33
N ILE A 241 20.12 3.76 9.42
CA ILE A 241 21.27 3.58 8.54
C ILE A 241 21.08 2.29 7.75
N TRP A 242 21.46 2.31 6.49
CA TRP A 242 21.46 1.16 5.61
C TRP A 242 22.73 1.18 4.77
N ASP A 243 23.52 0.12 4.86
CA ASP A 243 24.74 -0.09 4.12
C ASP A 243 24.53 -1.03 2.93
N VAL A 244 25.20 -0.72 1.82
CA VAL A 244 25.25 -1.58 0.64
C VAL A 244 26.31 -2.64 0.87
N ASP A 245 25.88 -3.78 1.40
CA ASP A 245 26.67 -5.00 1.41
C ASP A 245 26.00 -6.07 0.54
N VAL A 246 26.34 -6.07 -0.74
CA VAL A 246 25.90 -7.12 -1.66
C VAL A 246 26.94 -8.23 -1.56
N GLU A 247 26.63 -9.25 -0.76
CA GLU A 247 27.40 -10.49 -0.81
C GLU A 247 27.40 -10.96 -2.26
N ARG A 248 28.59 -11.00 -2.87
CA ARG A 248 28.78 -11.74 -4.11
C ARG A 248 28.58 -13.20 -3.74
N HIS A 249 27.35 -13.67 -3.81
CA HIS A 249 27.09 -15.09 -3.68
C HIS A 249 28.01 -15.79 -4.68
N GLN A 250 28.76 -16.77 -4.18
CA GLN A 250 29.44 -17.75 -5.01
C GLN A 250 28.39 -18.67 -5.67
N ASP A 251 27.26 -18.12 -6.13
CA ASP A 251 26.19 -18.84 -6.81
C ASP A 251 26.74 -19.56 -8.03
N LEU A 252 27.77 -19.02 -8.68
CA LEU A 252 28.43 -19.71 -9.77
C LEU A 252 29.05 -21.05 -9.34
N ALA A 253 29.61 -21.15 -8.13
CA ALA A 253 30.22 -22.37 -7.63
C ALA A 253 29.16 -23.38 -7.19
N VAL A 254 28.10 -22.90 -6.54
CA VAL A 254 26.96 -23.73 -6.09
C VAL A 254 26.16 -24.24 -7.28
N ASP A 255 25.83 -23.38 -8.24
CA ASP A 255 25.15 -23.74 -9.49
C ASP A 255 25.99 -24.71 -10.34
N LEU A 256 27.31 -24.50 -10.41
CA LEU A 256 28.23 -25.43 -11.07
C LEU A 256 28.24 -26.80 -10.36
N TYR A 257 28.26 -26.82 -9.02
CA TYR A 257 28.21 -28.06 -8.25
C TYR A 257 26.88 -28.80 -8.42
N CYS A 258 25.76 -28.07 -8.37
CA CYS A 258 24.42 -28.60 -8.59
C CYS A 258 24.27 -29.14 -10.01
N GLY A 259 24.74 -28.40 -11.02
CA GLY A 259 24.75 -28.82 -12.41
C GLY A 259 25.58 -30.09 -12.63
N LEU A 260 26.82 -30.13 -12.12
CA LEU A 260 27.67 -31.31 -12.21
C LEU A 260 27.06 -32.52 -11.48
N GLY A 261 26.53 -32.32 -10.27
CA GLY A 261 25.85 -33.35 -9.50
C GLY A 261 24.65 -33.95 -10.24
N LEU A 262 23.82 -33.10 -10.86
CA LEU A 262 22.70 -33.54 -11.69
C LEU A 262 23.16 -34.35 -12.90
N THR A 263 24.19 -33.91 -13.62
CA THR A 263 24.70 -34.65 -14.79
C THR A 263 25.22 -36.04 -14.43
N VAL A 264 25.99 -36.15 -13.32
CA VAL A 264 26.50 -37.43 -12.83
C VAL A 264 25.35 -38.37 -12.42
N ALA A 265 24.32 -37.85 -11.76
CA ALA A 265 23.15 -38.62 -11.37
C ALA A 265 22.41 -39.18 -12.60
N PHE A 266 22.18 -38.37 -13.63
CA PHE A 266 21.54 -38.82 -14.87
C PHE A 266 22.35 -39.90 -15.59
N VAL A 267 23.67 -39.75 -15.68
CA VAL A 267 24.55 -40.75 -16.27
C VAL A 267 24.49 -42.06 -15.49
N GLY A 268 24.51 -41.99 -14.14
CA GLY A 268 24.37 -43.16 -13.27
C GLY A 268 23.05 -43.92 -13.49
N VAL A 269 21.93 -43.20 -13.62
CA VAL A 269 20.61 -43.78 -13.91
C VAL A 269 20.58 -44.42 -15.31
N ALA A 270 21.16 -43.77 -16.32
CA ALA A 270 21.22 -44.30 -17.68
C ALA A 270 22.05 -45.59 -17.77
N ILE A 271 23.21 -45.62 -17.12
CA ILE A 271 24.06 -46.82 -17.08
C ILE A 271 23.37 -47.94 -16.30
N GLY A 272 22.78 -47.64 -15.14
CA GLY A 272 22.08 -48.63 -14.31
C GLY A 272 20.88 -49.26 -15.03
N THR A 273 20.08 -48.45 -15.73
CA THR A 273 18.95 -48.94 -16.53
C THR A 273 19.41 -49.80 -17.70
N TYR A 274 20.45 -49.39 -18.44
CA TYR A 274 21.03 -50.19 -19.53
C TYR A 274 21.52 -51.56 -19.05
N LEU A 275 22.27 -51.62 -17.94
CA LEU A 275 22.76 -52.88 -17.37
C LEU A 275 21.62 -53.79 -16.92
N THR A 276 20.54 -53.22 -16.35
CA THR A 276 19.36 -53.96 -15.90
C THR A 276 18.58 -54.55 -17.08
N ILE A 277 18.43 -53.79 -18.17
CA ILE A 277 17.81 -54.25 -19.42
C ILE A 277 18.66 -55.37 -20.02
N LYS A 278 19.98 -55.16 -20.20
CA LYS A 278 20.88 -56.17 -20.75
C LYS A 278 20.83 -57.49 -19.97
N LYS A 279 20.74 -57.43 -18.64
CA LYS A 279 20.61 -58.61 -17.78
C LYS A 279 19.29 -59.38 -18.00
N ARG A 280 18.20 -58.71 -18.37
CA ARG A 280 16.89 -59.34 -18.64
C ARG A 280 16.77 -59.98 -20.03
N TYR A 281 17.53 -59.50 -21.01
CA TYR A 281 17.45 -59.97 -22.41
C TYR A 281 18.53 -60.99 -22.81
N CYS A 282 19.50 -61.29 -21.94
CA CYS A 282 20.53 -62.32 -22.17
C CYS A 282 20.19 -63.67 -21.51
N HIS A 283 18.92 -64.08 -21.49
CA HIS A 283 18.48 -65.37 -20.96
C HIS A 283 18.02 -66.32 -22.04
#